data_AF-A0M470-F1
#
_entry.id   AF-A0M470-F1
#
_cell.length_a   1.000
_cell.length_b   1.000
_cell.length_c   1.000
_cell.angle_alpha   90.00
_cell.angle_beta   90.00
_cell.angle_gamma   90.00
#
_symmetry.space_group_name_H-M   'P 1'
#
loop_
_entity.id
_entity.type
_entity.pdbx_description
1 polymer ?
#
loop_
_entity_poly.entity_id
_entity_poly.type
_entity_poly.pdbx_seq_one_letter_code
_entity_poly.pdbx_strand_id
1 'polypeptide(L)'
;MKEPKEKAKELIEKFIPDAKYWDCYNDVPLDEDHAKNCALIAVEEIYNLKLEIGQHLEEMPDKQNYYSYWEEVKTHLQNKE
;
A
#
# COMPACT_ATOMS: atom_id res chain seq x y z
N MET A 1 1.52 7.50 14.12
CA MET A 1 1.21 6.91 12.80
C MET A 1 0.05 7.69 12.21
N LYS A 2 0.02 7.92 10.89
CA LYS A 2 -1.20 8.43 10.24
C LYS A 2 -2.31 7.38 10.36
N GLU A 3 -3.56 7.81 10.36
CA GLU A 3 -4.71 6.90 10.32
C GLU A 3 -4.62 5.96 9.10
N PRO A 4 -5.05 4.70 9.19
CA PRO A 4 -4.93 3.72 8.09
C PRO A 4 -5.49 4.22 6.76
N LYS A 5 -6.64 4.91 6.79
CA LYS A 5 -7.26 5.53 5.61
C LYS A 5 -6.36 6.61 4.97
N GLU A 6 -5.78 7.48 5.79
CA GLU A 6 -4.88 8.53 5.31
C GLU A 6 -3.60 7.93 4.73
N LYS A 7 -3.11 6.84 5.33
CA LYS A 7 -1.93 6.14 4.83
C LYS A 7 -2.19 5.45 3.50
N ALA A 8 -3.35 4.81 3.33
CA ALA A 8 -3.77 4.25 2.06
C ALA A 8 -3.77 5.31 0.95
N LYS A 9 -4.35 6.49 1.23
CA LYS A 9 -4.35 7.62 0.30
C LYS A 9 -2.94 8.10 -0.04
N GLU A 10 -2.09 8.29 0.96
CA GLU A 10 -0.68 8.69 0.76
C GLU A 10 0.08 7.71 -0.12
N LEU A 11 -0.14 6.39 0.03
CA LEU A 11 0.51 5.38 -0.78
C LEU A 11 0.08 5.47 -2.24
N ILE A 12 -1.21 5.62 -2.51
CA ILE A 12 -1.71 5.82 -3.88
C ILE A 12 -1.06 7.08 -4.48
N GLU A 13 -1.13 8.21 -3.78
CA GLU A 13 -0.55 9.48 -4.24
C GLU A 13 0.94 9.39 -4.58
N LYS A 14 1.69 8.56 -3.84
CA LYS A 14 3.11 8.30 -4.10
C LYS A 14 3.36 7.49 -5.37
N PHE A 15 2.47 6.57 -5.73
CA PHE A 15 2.62 5.74 -6.92
C PHE A 15 2.04 6.39 -8.18
N ILE A 16 1.11 7.35 -8.06
CA ILE A 16 0.54 8.09 -9.22
C ILE A 16 1.60 8.60 -10.22
N PRO A 17 2.73 9.23 -9.82
CA PRO A 17 3.70 9.71 -10.80
C PRO A 17 4.40 8.58 -11.57
N ASP A 18 4.50 7.38 -11.00
CA ASP A 18 5.31 6.28 -11.53
C ASP A 18 4.48 5.14 -12.13
N ALA A 19 3.16 5.10 -11.86
CA ALA A 19 2.25 4.03 -12.25
C ALA A 19 1.29 4.40 -13.38
N LYS A 20 1.49 5.56 -14.01
CA LYS A 20 0.73 5.96 -15.21
C LYS A 20 1.30 5.29 -16.45
N TYR A 21 0.41 4.76 -17.28
CA TYR A 21 0.77 4.28 -18.61
C TYR A 21 0.56 5.37 -19.65
N TRP A 22 1.41 5.31 -20.68
CA TRP A 22 1.28 6.13 -21.87
C TRP A 22 0.86 5.24 -23.03
N ASP A 23 -0.23 5.59 -23.70
CA ASP A 23 -0.59 4.97 -24.97
C ASP A 23 0.35 5.52 -26.04
N CYS A 24 1.39 4.75 -26.38
CA CYS A 24 2.36 5.15 -27.40
C CYS A 24 1.77 5.22 -28.82
N TYR A 25 0.60 4.62 -29.07
CA TYR A 25 -0.06 4.67 -30.38
C TYR A 25 -0.88 5.95 -30.55
N ASN A 26 -1.62 6.34 -29.51
CA ASN A 26 -2.47 7.54 -29.53
C ASN A 26 -1.81 8.79 -28.90
N ASP A 27 -0.61 8.65 -28.32
CA ASP A 27 0.16 9.68 -27.63
C ASP A 27 -0.63 10.40 -26.51
N VAL A 28 -1.37 9.61 -25.74
CA VAL A 28 -2.19 10.08 -24.62
C VAL A 28 -1.95 9.22 -23.37
N PRO A 29 -2.11 9.78 -22.16
CA PRO A 29 -2.10 8.98 -20.94
C PRO A 29 -3.29 8.00 -20.95
N LEU A 30 -3.06 6.76 -20.53
CA LEU A 30 -4.13 5.81 -20.26
C LEU A 30 -4.75 6.13 -18.90
N ASP A 31 -6.08 6.06 -18.81
CA ASP A 31 -6.84 6.22 -17.55
C ASP A 31 -6.65 5.03 -16.58
N GLU A 32 -5.91 4.00 -16.97
CA GLU A 32 -5.57 2.87 -16.11
C GLU A 32 -4.53 3.28 -15.06
N ASP A 33 -5.03 3.67 -13.89
CA ASP A 33 -4.21 3.99 -12.72
C ASP A 33 -3.87 2.72 -11.93
N HIS A 34 -2.65 2.22 -12.11
CA HIS A 34 -2.14 1.08 -11.35
C HIS A 34 -1.55 1.49 -9.99
N ALA A 35 -1.56 2.78 -9.61
CA ALA A 35 -1.03 3.24 -8.33
C ALA A 35 -1.69 2.53 -7.14
N LYS A 36 -3.00 2.27 -7.25
CA LYS A 36 -3.76 1.48 -6.26
C LYS A 36 -3.27 0.03 -6.16
N ASN A 37 -2.98 -0.61 -7.30
CA ASN A 37 -2.43 -1.97 -7.33
C ASN A 37 -1.00 -2.01 -6.79
N CYS A 38 -0.16 -1.05 -7.15
CA CYS A 38 1.19 -0.91 -6.61
C CYS A 38 1.16 -0.71 -5.08
N ALA A 39 0.26 0.12 -4.58
CA ALA A 39 0.05 0.33 -3.15
C ALA A 39 -0.40 -0.97 -2.46
N LEU A 40 -1.33 -1.73 -3.06
CA LEU A 40 -1.78 -3.02 -2.54
C LEU A 40 -0.64 -4.03 -2.43
N ILE A 41 0.15 -4.19 -3.50
CA ILE A 41 1.30 -5.09 -3.52
C ILE A 41 2.30 -4.69 -2.43
N ALA A 42 2.64 -3.41 -2.33
CA ALA A 42 3.59 -2.93 -1.31
C ALA A 42 3.12 -3.23 0.12
N VAL A 43 1.83 -3.04 0.43
CA VAL A 43 1.27 -3.36 1.74
C VAL A 43 1.25 -4.87 1.98
N GLU A 44 0.96 -5.67 0.96
CA GLU A 44 0.97 -7.13 1.05
C GLU A 44 2.38 -7.66 1.28
N GLU A 45 3.40 -7.12 0.62
CA GLU A 45 4.81 -7.42 0.88
C GLU A 45 5.21 -7.03 2.31
N ILE A 46 4.80 -5.85 2.81
CA ILE A 46 5.05 -5.43 4.20
C ILE A 46 4.39 -6.38 5.22
N TYR A 47 3.18 -6.84 4.92
CA TYR A 47 2.45 -7.78 5.77
C TYR A 47 3.09 -9.18 5.71
N ASN A 48 3.50 -9.63 4.52
CA ASN A 48 4.09 -10.95 4.26
C ASN A 48 5.56 -11.04 4.66
N LEU A 49 6.26 -9.90 4.79
CA LEU A 49 7.63 -9.81 5.31
C LEU A 49 7.78 -10.42 6.71
N LYS A 50 6.67 -10.78 7.38
CA LYS A 50 6.54 -11.65 8.58
C LYS A 50 7.90 -11.99 9.21
N LEU A 51 8.51 -10.96 9.80
CA LEU A 51 9.54 -11.07 10.82
C LEU A 51 10.72 -12.03 10.54
N GLU A 52 11.31 -12.07 9.35
CA GLU A 52 12.74 -12.48 9.29
C GLU A 52 13.65 -11.36 9.80
N ILE A 53 13.23 -10.09 9.66
CA ILE A 53 14.01 -8.90 10.06
C ILE A 53 13.48 -8.26 11.35
N GLY A 54 12.41 -8.77 11.97
CA GLY A 54 11.79 -8.15 13.15
C GLY A 54 11.80 -9.01 14.41
N GLN A 55 12.77 -9.89 14.59
CA GLN A 55 12.93 -10.68 15.83
C GLN A 55 12.95 -9.80 17.11
N HIS A 56 13.28 -8.51 16.99
CA HIS A 56 13.24 -7.51 18.06
C HIS A 56 11.83 -6.94 18.35
N LEU A 57 10.82 -7.27 17.55
CA LEU A 57 9.41 -6.90 17.77
C LEU A 57 8.61 -8.00 18.49
N GLU A 58 9.18 -9.19 18.70
CA GLU A 58 8.49 -10.27 19.43
C GLU A 58 8.27 -9.92 20.91
N GLU A 59 9.07 -9.02 21.46
CA GLU A 59 8.95 -8.53 22.83
C GLU A 59 8.09 -7.26 22.94
N MET A 60 7.61 -6.68 21.83
CA MET A 60 6.80 -5.48 21.85
C MET A 60 5.30 -5.81 21.93
N PRO A 61 4.56 -5.31 22.93
CA PRO A 61 3.11 -5.42 22.99
C PRO A 61 2.39 -4.82 21.77
N ASP A 62 3.11 -4.04 20.94
CA ASP A 62 2.63 -3.42 19.71
C ASP A 62 2.72 -4.29 18.44
N LYS A 63 3.20 -5.54 18.52
CA LYS A 63 3.21 -6.46 17.37
C LYS A 63 1.80 -6.65 16.79
N GLN A 64 0.80 -6.82 17.65
CA GLN A 64 -0.60 -6.95 17.22
C GLN A 64 -1.09 -5.64 16.57
N ASN A 65 -0.77 -4.49 17.18
CA ASN A 65 -1.14 -3.18 16.65
C ASN A 65 -0.52 -2.91 15.27
N TYR A 66 0.71 -3.36 15.03
CA TYR A 66 1.37 -3.23 13.72
C TYR A 66 0.67 -4.03 12.62
N TYR A 67 0.33 -5.30 12.87
CA TYR A 67 -0.36 -6.12 11.86
C TYR A 67 -1.78 -5.65 11.61
N SER A 68 -2.52 -5.31 12.68
CA SER A 68 -3.87 -4.74 12.56
C SER A 68 -3.85 -3.43 11.77
N TYR A 69 -2.84 -2.57 11.99
CA TYR A 69 -2.68 -1.34 11.21
C TYR A 69 -2.56 -1.61 9.70
N TRP A 70 -1.65 -2.50 9.28
CA TRP A 70 -1.46 -2.77 7.86
C TRP A 70 -2.61 -3.54 7.21
N GLU A 71 -3.33 -4.36 7.99
CA GLU A 71 -4.57 -5.01 7.56
C GLU A 71 -5.68 -3.97 7.29
N GLU A 72 -5.82 -2.97 8.14
CA GLU A 72 -6.75 -1.85 7.92
C GLU A 72 -6.36 -1.01 6.70
N VAL A 73 -5.07 -0.71 6.52
CA VAL A 73 -4.57 -0.02 5.32
C VAL A 73 -4.91 -0.82 4.06
N LYS A 74 -4.67 -2.14 4.06
CA LYS A 74 -5.03 -3.03 2.95
C LYS A 74 -6.53 -3.00 2.64
N THR A 75 -7.36 -3.04 3.67
CA THR A 75 -8.82 -2.98 3.53
C THR A 75 -9.26 -1.68 2.84
N HIS A 76 -8.69 -0.53 3.24
CA HIS A 76 -8.95 0.75 2.57
C HIS A 76 -8.50 0.77 1.11
N LEU A 77 -7.38 0.11 0.78
CA LEU A 77 -6.91 -0.03 -0.59
C LEU A 77 -7.74 -1.04 -1.42
N GLN A 78 -8.47 -1.98 -0.82
CA GLN A 78 -9.30 -2.93 -1.56
C GLN A 78 -10.71 -2.40 -1.84
N ASN A 79 -11.25 -1.58 -0.93
CA ASN A 79 -12.55 -0.97 -1.11
C ASN A 79 -12.56 -0.03 -2.33
N LYS A 80 -13.59 -0.16 -3.17
CA LYS A 80 -13.93 0.85 -4.18
C LYS A 80 -14.79 1.90 -3.48
N GLU A 81 -14.19 3.04 -3.11
CA GLU A 81 -14.97 4.26 -2.85
C GLU A 81 -15.61 4.75 -4.16
#